data_AF-A0A5Q8CGE5-F1
#
_entry.id   AF-A0A5Q8CGE5-F1
#
_cell.length_a   1.000
_cell.length_b   1.000
_cell.length_c   1.000
_cell.angle_alpha   90.00
_cell.angle_beta   90.00
_cell.angle_gamma   90.00
#
_symmetry.space_group_name_H-M   'P 1'
#
loop_
_entity.id
_entity.type
_entity.pdbx_description
1 polymer ?
#
loop_
_entity_poly.entity_id
_entity_poly.type
_entity_poly.pdbx_seq_one_letter_code
_entity_poly.pdbx_strand_id
1 'polypeptide(L)' 'MLIINDLSLRMAGRLLLDHASLTLPAGTKAGLVGRNGTGKTTLFKA' A
#
# COMPACT_ATOMS: atom_id res chain seq x y z
N MET A 1 -1.86 -1.61 -15.79
CA MET A 1 -2.97 -1.61 -14.82
C MET A 1 -2.48 -2.36 -13.60
N LEU A 2 -2.50 -1.74 -12.43
CA LEU A 2 -2.14 -2.37 -11.15
C LEU A 2 -3.39 -2.48 -10.30
N ILE A 3 -3.64 -3.65 -9.73
CA ILE A 3 -4.77 -3.90 -8.84
C ILE A 3 -4.21 -4.51 -7.56
N ILE A 4 -4.57 -3.91 -6.43
CA ILE A 4 -4.38 -4.48 -5.10
C ILE A 4 -5.76 -4.75 -4.54
N ASN A 5 -6.01 -5.98 -4.12
CA ASN A 5 -7.27 -6.39 -3.52
C ASN A 5 -7.00 -6.92 -2.12
N ASP A 6 -7.65 -6.33 -1.14
CA ASP A 6 -7.71 -6.81 0.24
C ASP A 6 -6.34 -7.05 0.92
N LEU A 7 -5.38 -6.16 0.68
CA LEU A 7 -4.02 -6.28 1.19
C LEU A 7 -3.94 -5.89 2.67
N SER A 8 -3.51 -6.84 3.48
CA SER A 8 -3.04 -6.59 4.85
C SER A 8 -1.52 -6.70 4.93
N LEU A 9 -0.88 -5.68 5.49
CA LEU A 9 0.57 -5.59 5.58
C LEU A 9 1.00 -5.43 7.03
N ARG A 10 1.86 -6.34 7.49
CA ARG A 10 2.45 -6.30 8.83
C ARG A 10 3.96 -6.17 8.75
N MET A 11 4.55 -5.39 9.65
CA MET A 11 6.00 -5.33 9.82
C MET A 11 6.34 -5.44 11.30
N ALA A 12 7.19 -6.41 11.64
CA ALA A 12 7.54 -6.74 13.03
C ALA A 12 6.29 -6.90 13.94
N GLY A 13 5.28 -7.64 13.45
CA GLY A 13 4.02 -7.88 14.18
C GLY A 13 3.00 -6.74 14.14
N ARG A 14 3.41 -5.50 13.84
CA ARG A 14 2.51 -4.34 13.76
C ARG A 14 1.76 -4.31 12.43
N LEU A 15 0.43 -4.16 12.49
CA LEU A 15 -0.42 -3.92 11.32
C LEU A 15 -0.20 -2.49 10.81
N LEU A 16 0.17 -2.38 9.53
CA LEU A 16 0.46 -1.12 8.85
C LEU A 16 -0.62 -0.77 7.82
N LEU A 17 -1.06 -1.76 7.05
CA LEU A 17 -2.22 -1.69 6.16
C LEU A 17 -3.18 -2.81 6.55
N ASP A 18 -4.46 -2.49 6.55
CA ASP A 18 -5.53 -3.40 6.93
C ASP A 18 -6.55 -3.43 5.80
N HIS A 19 -6.72 -4.59 5.16
CA HIS A 19 -7.71 -4.81 4.09
C HIS A 19 -7.72 -3.72 2.99
N ALA A 20 -6.53 -3.26 2.58
CA ALA A 20 -6.38 -2.16 1.62
C ALA A 20 -6.60 -2.63 0.17
N SER A 21 -7.46 -1.93 -0.56
CA SER A 21 -7.70 -2.18 -1.99
C SER A 21 -7.47 -0.92 -2.82
N LEU A 22 -6.83 -1.05 -3.99
CA LEU A 22 -6.66 0.05 -4.94
C LEU A 22 -6.55 -0.45 -6.38
N THR A 23 -7.02 0.37 -7.32
CA THR A 23 -6.83 0.13 -8.75
C THR A 23 -6.15 1.35 -9.37
N LEU A 24 -5.04 1.12 -10.06
CA LEU A 24 -4.32 2.13 -10.84
C LEU A 24 -4.41 1.75 -12.32
N PRO A 25 -5.13 2.55 -13.14
CA PRO A 25 -5.15 2.41 -14.58
C PRO A 25 -3.76 2.48 -15.21
N ALA A 26 -3.63 2.01 -16.45
CA ALA A 26 -2.39 2.16 -17.20
C ALA A 26 -2.11 3.65 -17.51
N GLY A 27 -0.85 4.06 -17.41
CA GLY A 27 -0.44 5.44 -17.66
C GLY A 27 -0.67 6.41 -16.48
N THR A 28 -1.30 5.96 -15.39
CA THR A 28 -1.50 6.79 -14.20
C THR A 28 -0.17 7.08 -13.49
N LYS A 29 0.05 8.35 -13.16
CA LYS A 29 1.08 8.78 -12.19
C LYS A 29 0.39 9.07 -10.86
N ALA A 30 0.67 8.26 -9.84
CA ALA A 30 0.09 8.40 -8.51
C ALA A 30 1.20 8.45 -7.44
N GLY A 31 0.94 9.17 -6.35
CA GLY A 31 1.82 9.23 -5.19
C GLY A 31 1.13 8.69 -3.93
N LEU A 32 1.85 7.90 -3.14
CA LEU A 32 1.36 7.42 -1.84
C LEU A 32 1.82 8.35 -0.73
N VAL A 33 0.86 8.97 -0.02
CA VAL A 33 1.12 9.95 1.04
C VAL A 33 0.58 9.48 2.39
N GLY A 34 1.06 10.09 3.49
CA GLY A 34 0.67 9.74 4.85
C GLY A 34 1.81 9.94 5.85
N ARG A 35 1.50 9.85 7.16
CA ARG A 35 2.50 10.01 8.24
C ARG A 35 3.63 8.97 8.15
N ASN A 36 4.78 9.25 8.76
CA ASN A 36 5.85 8.26 8.85
C ASN A 36 5.39 7.02 9.63
N GLY A 37 5.82 5.84 9.16
CA GLY A 37 5.43 4.56 9.77
C GLY A 37 4.02 4.05 9.43
N THR A 38 3.33 4.61 8.42
CA THR A 38 2.02 4.12 7.93
C THR A 38 2.12 3.04 6.84
N GLY A 39 3.28 2.43 6.66
CA GLY A 39 3.45 1.32 5.69
C GLY A 39 3.72 1.74 4.25
N LYS A 40 3.97 3.02 3.95
CA LYS A 40 4.25 3.48 2.57
C LYS A 40 5.44 2.78 1.93
N THR A 41 6.65 2.95 2.49
CA THR A 41 7.85 2.27 1.99
C THR A 41 7.73 0.75 2.07
N THR A 42 6.99 0.24 3.07
CA THR A 42 6.75 -1.19 3.19
C THR A 42 5.88 -1.71 2.05
N LEU A 43 4.88 -0.96 1.60
CA LEU A 43 4.03 -1.33 0.46
C LEU A 43 4.84 -1.45 -0.84
N PHE A 44 5.81 -0.56 -1.06
CA PHE A 44 6.68 -0.62 -2.24
C PHE A 44 7.75 -1.72 -2.19
N LYS A 45 7.94 -2.37 -1.03
CA LYS A 45 8.89 -3.47 -0.85
C LYS A 45 8.24 -4.85 -0.80
N ALA A 46 6.93 -4.91 -0.60
CA ALA A 46 6.15 -6.14 -0.61
C ALA A 46 6.03 -6.65 -2.06
#